data_AF-A0A6M0C997-F1
#
_entry.id   AF-A0A6M0C997-F1
#
_cell.length_a   1.000
_cell.length_b   1.000
_cell.length_c   1.000
_cell.angle_alpha   90.00
_cell.angle_beta   90.00
_cell.angle_gamma   90.00
#
_symmetry.space_group_name_H-M   'P 1'
#
loop_
_entity.id
_entity.type
_entity.pdbx_description
1 polymer ?
#
loop_
_entity_poly.entity_id
_entity_poly.type
_entity_poly.pdbx_seq_one_letter_code
_entity_poly.pdbx_strand_id
1 'polypeptide(L)'
;MTQILDPLPSNSSNQILCCYVNATSQIQIARISNIPNWYFERVVFPGQRLVFESVMGASMEIHTGMMASSILSDTVPCDRLQINQGPYSSISKTEQGIPKLVSLPQRRETPAKSAAVLSAVD
;
A
#
# COMPACT_ATOMS: atom_id res chain seq x y z
N MET A 1 -15.61 -22.19 -5.10
CA MET A 1 -15.97 -21.01 -4.29
C MET A 1 -15.13 -19.84 -4.77
N THR A 2 -15.75 -18.87 -5.44
CA THR A 2 -15.07 -17.67 -5.92
C THR A 2 -15.07 -16.65 -4.78
N GLN A 3 -13.90 -16.34 -4.22
CA GLN A 3 -13.73 -15.15 -3.37
C GLN A 3 -13.87 -13.92 -4.26
N ILE A 4 -15.10 -13.50 -4.53
CA ILE A 4 -15.39 -12.31 -5.31
C ILE A 4 -15.09 -11.13 -4.39
N LEU A 5 -14.01 -10.42 -4.72
CA LEU A 5 -13.81 -9.06 -4.23
C LEU A 5 -14.81 -8.20 -4.97
N ASP A 6 -15.74 -7.57 -4.26
CA ASP A 6 -16.42 -6.43 -4.83
C ASP A 6 -15.39 -5.29 -4.91
N PRO A 7 -15.09 -4.78 -6.12
CA PRO A 7 -14.22 -3.63 -6.25
C PRO A 7 -14.80 -2.48 -5.43
N LEU A 8 -13.93 -1.72 -4.76
CA LEU A 8 -14.34 -0.55 -3.98
C LEU A 8 -15.32 0.30 -4.81
N PRO A 9 -16.42 0.79 -4.23
CA PRO A 9 -17.35 1.65 -4.96
C PRO A 9 -16.57 2.84 -5.52
N SER A 10 -16.51 2.92 -6.84
CA SER A 10 -15.70 3.84 -7.66
C SER A 10 -15.99 5.33 -7.39
N ASN A 11 -17.03 5.63 -6.61
CA ASN A 11 -17.52 6.96 -6.31
C ASN A 11 -17.01 7.55 -4.98
N SER A 12 -16.15 6.86 -4.24
CA SER A 12 -15.60 7.40 -2.99
C SER A 12 -14.31 8.19 -3.28
N SER A 13 -14.34 9.51 -3.14
CA SER A 13 -13.15 10.39 -3.19
C SER A 13 -12.16 10.13 -2.05
N ASN A 14 -12.48 9.20 -1.15
CA ASN A 14 -11.80 8.99 0.12
C ASN A 14 -11.12 7.61 0.18
N GLN A 15 -10.66 7.08 -0.96
CA GLN A 15 -9.90 5.84 -0.98
C GLN A 15 -8.50 6.05 -0.40
N ILE A 16 -8.09 5.14 0.48
CA ILE A 16 -6.80 5.14 1.16
C ILE A 16 -6.11 3.79 1.02
N LEU A 17 -4.79 3.81 0.82
CA LEU A 17 -3.97 2.60 0.82
C LEU A 17 -3.55 2.28 2.25
N CYS A 18 -3.91 1.10 2.73
CA CYS A 18 -3.67 0.65 4.09
C CYS A 18 -2.70 -0.53 4.12
N CYS A 19 -1.94 -0.63 5.20
CA CYS A 19 -1.05 -1.76 5.46
C CYS A 19 -1.25 -2.30 6.86
N TYR A 20 -1.53 -3.60 6.96
CA TYR A 20 -1.58 -4.34 8.20
C TYR A 20 -0.53 -5.44 8.21
N VAL A 21 0.01 -5.73 9.39
CA VAL A 21 0.95 -6.83 9.60
C VAL A 21 0.43 -7.67 10.74
N ASN A 22 0.24 -8.96 10.48
CA ASN A 22 -0.06 -9.91 11.56
C ASN A 22 1.23 -10.22 12.31
N ALA A 23 1.44 -9.57 13.44
CA ALA A 23 2.59 -9.83 14.32
C ALA A 23 2.40 -11.05 15.24
N THR A 24 1.24 -11.71 15.18
CA THR A 24 0.93 -12.88 16.02
C THR A 24 1.39 -14.19 15.36
N SER A 25 1.48 -15.25 16.16
CA SER A 25 1.81 -16.60 15.69
C SER A 25 0.59 -17.40 15.20
N GLN A 26 -0.58 -16.78 15.07
CA GLN A 26 -1.82 -17.43 14.65
C GLN A 26 -2.31 -16.86 13.31
N ILE A 27 -3.03 -17.68 12.54
CA ILE A 27 -3.73 -17.22 11.33
C ILE A 27 -4.87 -16.29 11.76
N GLN A 28 -5.02 -15.19 11.05
CA GLN A 28 -6.07 -14.20 11.30
C GLN A 28 -6.90 -13.98 10.05
N ILE A 29 -8.14 -13.52 10.24
CA ILE A 29 -9.01 -13.07 9.17
C ILE A 29 -9.24 -11.57 9.37
N ALA A 30 -8.76 -10.78 8.42
CA ALA A 30 -9.01 -9.35 8.34
C ALA A 30 -10.29 -9.11 7.54
N ARG A 31 -11.29 -8.49 8.16
CA ARG A 31 -12.61 -8.24 7.57
C ARG A 31 -13.00 -6.78 7.69
N ILE A 32 -13.72 -6.25 6.72
CA ILE A 32 -14.36 -4.94 6.83
C ILE A 32 -15.84 -5.10 6.51
N SER A 33 -16.69 -4.76 7.47
CA SER A 33 -18.15 -4.90 7.38
C SER A 33 -18.91 -3.57 7.58
N ASN A 34 -18.19 -2.50 7.97
CA ASN A 34 -18.82 -1.24 8.37
C ASN A 34 -19.21 -0.34 7.19
N ILE A 35 -18.82 -0.68 5.97
CA ILE A 35 -19.18 0.07 4.75
C ILE A 35 -20.37 -0.64 4.08
N PRO A 36 -21.49 0.05 3.81
CA PRO A 36 -22.64 -0.55 3.17
C PRO A 36 -22.29 -0.95 1.73
N ASN A 37 -22.79 -2.11 1.30
CA ASN A 37 -22.62 -2.65 -0.06
C ASN A 37 -21.15 -2.90 -0.47
N TRP A 38 -20.25 -3.07 0.50
CA TRP A 38 -18.88 -3.47 0.27
C TRP A 38 -18.48 -4.57 1.25
N TYR A 39 -17.93 -5.65 0.73
CA TYR A 39 -17.45 -6.76 1.53
C TYR A 39 -15.96 -6.97 1.29
N PHE A 40 -15.18 -6.91 2.36
CA PHE A 40 -13.76 -7.22 2.33
C PHE A 40 -13.43 -8.28 3.38
N GLU A 41 -12.77 -9.35 2.95
CA GLU A 41 -12.29 -10.40 3.85
C GLU A 41 -11.01 -11.03 3.29
N ARG A 42 -9.96 -11.12 4.12
CA ARG A 42 -8.66 -11.66 3.76
C ARG A 42 -8.02 -12.44 4.89
N VAL A 43 -7.45 -13.59 4.57
CA VAL A 43 -6.65 -14.39 5.51
C VAL A 43 -5.24 -13.80 5.58
N VAL A 44 -4.73 -13.62 6.80
CA VAL A 44 -3.38 -13.09 7.08
C VAL A 44 -2.61 -14.09 7.92
N PHE A 45 -1.56 -14.68 7.33
CA PHE A 45 -0.68 -15.62 8.02
C PHE A 45 0.22 -14.91 9.04
N PRO A 46 0.75 -15.65 10.04
CA PRO A 46 1.76 -15.13 10.95
C PRO A 46 2.92 -14.45 10.21
N GLY A 47 3.23 -13.21 10.59
CA GLY A 47 4.28 -12.40 9.97
C GLY A 47 3.94 -11.80 8.61
N GLN A 48 2.77 -12.09 8.04
CA GLN A 48 2.38 -11.58 6.72
C GLN A 48 1.99 -10.10 6.78
N ARG A 49 2.39 -9.37 5.74
CA ARG A 49 1.93 -8.01 5.45
C ARG A 49 0.76 -8.05 4.46
N LEU A 50 -0.39 -7.54 4.88
CA LEU A 50 -1.57 -7.34 4.04
C LEU A 50 -1.62 -5.87 3.62
N VAL A 51 -1.49 -5.61 2.32
CA VAL A 51 -1.72 -4.29 1.73
C VAL A 51 -3.06 -4.33 1.00
N PHE A 52 -3.90 -3.34 1.27
CA PHE A 52 -5.26 -3.28 0.73
C PHE A 52 -5.73 -1.84 0.57
N GLU A 53 -6.63 -1.62 -0.36
CA GLU A 53 -7.31 -0.34 -0.51
C GLU A 53 -8.60 -0.35 0.32
N SER A 54 -8.89 0.77 0.97
CA SER A 54 -10.05 0.95 1.83
C SER A 54 -10.58 2.39 1.70
N VAL A 55 -11.67 2.70 2.40
CA VAL A 55 -12.25 4.05 2.45
C VAL A 55 -11.93 4.68 3.82
N MET A 56 -11.74 5.99 3.86
CA MET A 56 -11.65 6.71 5.15
C MET A 56 -12.88 6.44 6.02
N GLY A 57 -12.65 6.19 7.31
CA GLY A 57 -13.71 5.77 8.24
C GLY A 57 -14.07 4.27 8.17
N ALA A 58 -13.47 3.48 7.29
CA ALA A 58 -13.56 2.03 7.34
C ALA A 58 -12.86 1.48 8.59
N SER A 59 -13.39 0.41 9.16
CA SER A 59 -12.83 -0.26 10.34
C SER A 59 -12.54 -1.72 10.02
N MET A 60 -11.29 -2.13 10.20
CA MET A 60 -10.85 -3.48 9.96
C MET A 60 -10.96 -4.32 11.22
N GLU A 61 -11.84 -5.31 11.15
CA GLU A 61 -12.04 -6.34 12.15
C GLU A 61 -10.99 -7.44 11.99
N ILE A 62 -10.33 -7.81 13.07
CA ILE A 62 -9.42 -8.94 13.11
C ILE A 62 -10.10 -10.07 13.86
N HIS A 63 -10.43 -11.13 13.14
CA HIS A 63 -10.98 -12.35 13.70
C HIS A 63 -9.84 -13.36 13.88
N THR A 64 -9.72 -13.92 15.08
CA THR A 64 -8.72 -14.94 15.40
C THR A 64 -9.40 -16.19 15.99
N GLY A 65 -8.72 -17.33 15.90
CA GLY A 65 -9.17 -18.58 16.51
C GLY A 65 -8.78 -19.82 15.69
N MET A 66 -8.58 -20.95 16.38
CA MET A 66 -8.35 -22.25 15.75
C MET A 66 -9.66 -22.79 15.16
N MET A 67 -9.84 -22.63 13.84
CA MET A 67 -10.79 -23.30 12.90
C MET A 67 -12.27 -23.50 13.30
N ALA A 68 -12.73 -23.15 14.50
CA ALA A 68 -14.10 -23.40 14.98
C ALA A 68 -14.72 -22.21 15.73
N SER A 69 -13.94 -21.20 16.11
CA SER A 69 -14.45 -19.96 16.70
C SER A 69 -13.83 -18.76 15.97
N SER A 70 -14.66 -18.00 15.26
CA SER A 70 -14.27 -16.69 14.73
C SER A 70 -14.53 -15.69 15.85
N ILE A 71 -13.53 -15.45 16.70
CA ILE A 71 -13.66 -14.46 17.76
C ILE A 71 -13.15 -13.14 17.22
N LEU A 72 -14.03 -12.14 17.15
CA LEU A 72 -13.62 -10.77 16.91
C LEU A 72 -12.64 -10.38 18.01
N SER A 73 -11.38 -10.24 17.64
CA SER A 73 -10.28 -10.03 18.58
C SER A 73 -9.89 -8.57 18.66
N ASP A 74 -9.94 -7.87 17.53
CA ASP A 74 -9.63 -6.45 17.47
C ASP A 74 -10.44 -5.75 16.37
N THR A 75 -10.58 -4.43 16.48
CA THR A 75 -11.16 -3.56 15.47
C THR A 75 -10.27 -2.34 15.31
N VAL A 76 -9.58 -2.25 14.17
CA VAL A 76 -8.60 -1.22 13.88
C VAL A 76 -9.14 -0.28 12.80
N PRO A 77 -9.28 1.03 13.07
CA PRO A 77 -9.70 1.98 12.05
C PRO A 77 -8.63 2.08 10.94
N CYS A 78 -9.08 2.07 9.69
CA CYS A 78 -8.18 2.10 8.51
C CYS A 78 -7.35 3.39 8.45
N ASP A 79 -7.83 4.48 9.04
CA ASP A 79 -7.10 5.76 9.12
C ASP A 79 -5.75 5.60 9.85
N ARG A 80 -5.63 4.65 10.79
CA ARG A 80 -4.39 4.34 11.51
C ARG A 80 -3.46 3.42 10.74
N LEU A 81 -3.98 2.70 9.75
CA LEU A 81 -3.25 1.75 8.90
C LEU A 81 -2.83 2.39 7.57
N GLN A 82 -3.25 3.63 7.33
CA GLN A 82 -2.95 4.37 6.12
C GLN A 82 -1.44 4.51 5.96
N ILE A 83 -0.96 4.12 4.77
CA ILE A 83 0.42 4.37 4.37
C ILE A 83 0.45 5.83 3.92
N ASN A 84 1.07 6.70 4.73
CA ASN A 84 1.23 8.10 4.36
C ASN A 84 1.92 8.20 3.00
N GLN A 85 1.26 8.93 2.12
CA GLN A 85 1.64 9.22 0.76
C GLN A 85 3.01 9.94 0.71
N GLY A 86 4.11 9.19 0.81
CA GLY A 86 5.44 9.67 0.45
C GLY A 86 5.50 9.96 -1.06
N PRO A 87 6.57 10.59 -1.59
CA PRO A 87 6.64 11.13 -2.96
C PRO A 87 6.44 10.12 -4.11
N TYR A 88 6.12 8.86 -3.81
CA TYR A 88 5.81 7.77 -4.74
C TYR A 88 4.33 7.38 -4.80
N SER A 89 3.45 8.02 -4.02
CA SER A 89 2.05 7.57 -3.84
C SER A 89 1.02 8.31 -4.70
N SER A 90 1.44 9.11 -5.67
CA SER A 90 0.53 9.71 -6.62
C SER A 90 -0.02 8.64 -7.57
N ILE A 91 -0.97 7.84 -7.10
CA ILE A 91 -1.97 7.26 -7.98
C ILE A 91 -2.94 8.40 -8.27
N SER A 92 -2.52 9.29 -9.17
CA SER A 92 -3.43 10.21 -9.83
C SER A 92 -4.47 9.35 -10.55
N LYS A 93 -5.75 9.50 -10.19
CA LYS A 93 -6.86 9.02 -11.01
C LYS A 93 -6.66 9.61 -12.41
N THR A 94 -6.21 8.81 -13.36
CA THR A 94 -6.09 9.24 -14.75
C THR A 94 -7.47 9.23 -15.38
N GLU A 95 -8.21 10.31 -15.20
CA GLU A 95 -9.22 10.73 -16.16
C GLU A 95 -8.61 11.80 -17.07
N GLN A 96 -8.38 11.39 -18.32
CA GLN A 96 -8.36 12.19 -19.55
C GLN A 96 -7.22 13.20 -19.79
N GLY A 97 -6.55 13.02 -20.93
CA GLY A 97 -5.84 14.09 -21.65
C GLY A 97 -4.37 13.80 -21.96
N ILE A 98 -4.10 13.31 -23.17
CA ILE A 98 -2.76 13.38 -23.78
C ILE A 98 -2.41 14.87 -23.97
N PRO A 99 -1.27 15.37 -23.47
CA PRO A 99 -0.32 15.95 -24.42
C PRO A 99 1.17 15.74 -24.09
N LYS A 100 1.91 15.50 -25.20
CA LYS A 100 3.31 15.87 -25.52
C LYS A 100 4.46 15.35 -24.64
N LEU A 101 5.06 14.29 -25.18
CA LEU A 101 6.49 14.05 -25.40
C LEU A 101 7.45 15.08 -24.77
N VAL A 102 8.12 14.68 -23.69
CA VAL A 102 9.35 15.33 -23.20
C VAL A 102 10.50 14.34 -23.34
N SER A 103 11.48 14.74 -24.14
CA SER A 103 12.74 14.07 -24.46
C SER A 103 13.63 13.87 -23.23
N LEU A 104 14.19 12.66 -23.08
CA LEU A 104 15.28 12.38 -22.12
C LEU A 104 16.58 13.09 -22.52
N PRO A 105 17.35 13.68 -21.57
CA PRO A 105 18.75 13.97 -21.80
C PRO A 105 19.59 12.69 -21.66
N GLN A 106 20.37 12.42 -22.70
CA GLN A 106 21.21 11.24 -22.87
C GLN A 106 22.46 11.32 -21.99
N ARG A 107 22.62 10.30 -21.14
CA ARG A 107 23.84 9.95 -20.41
C ARG A 107 24.97 9.63 -21.39
N ARG A 108 26.13 10.30 -21.27
CA ARG A 108 27.42 9.89 -21.86
C ARG A 108 28.52 10.21 -20.85
N GLU A 109 28.95 9.21 -20.09
CA GLU A 109 30.16 8.40 -20.33
C GLU A 109 31.46 9.19 -20.13
N THR A 110 32.18 8.81 -19.07
CA THR A 110 33.58 9.12 -18.77
C THR A 110 34.52 8.59 -19.86
N PRO A 111 35.71 9.20 -20.00
CA PRO A 111 36.92 8.38 -19.82
C PRO A 111 38.05 9.08 -19.03
N ALA A 112 38.89 8.21 -18.47
CA ALA A 112 40.00 8.47 -17.55
C ALA A 112 41.29 9.03 -18.18
N LYS A 113 42.27 9.28 -17.28
CA LYS A 113 43.73 9.55 -17.44
C LYS A 113 44.07 11.05 -17.40
N SER A 114 45.14 11.53 -16.77
CA SER A 114 46.30 10.95 -16.07
C SER A 114 46.95 12.03 -15.19
N ALA A 115 47.50 11.62 -14.03
CA ALA A 115 48.78 11.98 -13.41
C ALA A 115 49.35 13.43 -13.35
N ALA A 116 50.11 13.61 -12.25
CA ALA A 116 51.19 14.58 -11.99
C ALA A 116 50.80 15.95 -11.40
N VAL A 117 51.52 16.57 -10.46
CA VAL A 117 52.46 16.23 -9.36
C VAL A 117 52.70 17.58 -8.67
N LEU A 118 53.00 17.55 -7.38
CA LEU A 118 53.32 18.66 -6.46
C LEU A 118 54.33 19.70 -7.00
N SER A 119 54.17 20.97 -6.59
CA SER A 119 55.19 21.93 -6.06
C SER A 119 54.70 23.38 -6.23
N ALA A 120 54.59 24.18 -5.16
CA ALA A 120 55.59 25.11 -4.57
C ALA A 120 55.29 26.58 -4.97
N VAL A 121 54.82 27.40 -4.02
CA VAL A 121 55.49 28.61 -3.46
C VAL A 121 56.05 29.61 -4.49
N ASP A 122 55.37 30.75 -4.65
CA ASP A 122 55.77 32.09 -4.16
C ASP A 122 54.55 33.02 -4.21
#